data_AF-A0A559TE14-F1
#
_entry.id   AF-A0A559TE14-F1
#
_cell.length_a   1.000
_cell.length_b   1.000
_cell.length_c   1.000
_cell.angle_alpha   90.00
_cell.angle_beta   90.00
_cell.angle_gamma   90.00
#
_symmetry.space_group_name_H-M   'P 1'
#
loop_
_entity.id
_entity.type
_entity.pdbx_description
1 polymer ?
#
loop_
_entity_poly.entity_id
_entity_poly.type
_entity_poly.pdbx_seq_one_letter_code
_entity_poly.pdbx_strand_id
1 'polypeptide(L)'
;MVLLVQRTKQMANAIELLKAAATTGVIVGQSPLDIFYGKLAAQIKLAGEVKDGKQINTRSLWFRKDAQGYVVRIGRNAFEIAGSKLFRAADLDAVVVVLNAAKEAIQADKKLQDAIALHSLERSERLKKGRAKAK
;
A
#
# COMPACT_ATOMS: atom_id res chain seq x y z
N MET A 1 24.35 20.15 21.41
CA MET A 1 24.98 19.95 20.07
C MET A 1 24.53 18.67 19.33
N VAL A 2 23.55 17.90 19.85
CA VAL A 2 23.07 16.64 19.23
C VAL A 2 21.87 16.84 18.29
N LEU A 3 21.01 17.85 18.56
CA LEU A 3 19.82 18.16 17.75
C LEU A 3 20.13 18.72 16.35
N LEU A 4 21.25 19.44 16.17
CA LEU A 4 21.61 20.02 14.87
C LEU A 4 22.08 18.94 13.87
N VAL A 5 22.80 17.92 14.36
CA VAL A 5 23.36 16.81 13.55
C VAL A 5 22.27 15.83 13.09
N GLN A 6 21.19 15.67 13.86
CA GLN A 6 20.06 14.83 13.46
C GLN A 6 19.19 15.51 12.37
N ARG A 7 19.02 16.84 12.44
CA ARG A 7 18.30 17.60 11.42
C ARG A 7 19.00 17.57 10.05
N THR A 8 20.34 17.66 10.03
CA THR A 8 21.09 17.62 8.76
C THR A 8 21.07 16.23 8.11
N LYS A 9 21.12 15.14 8.90
CA LYS A 9 20.94 13.77 8.38
C LYS A 9 19.54 13.51 7.81
N GLN A 10 18.49 14.02 8.45
CA GLN A 10 17.12 13.93 7.90
C GLN A 10 16.95 14.71 6.59
N MET A 11 17.51 15.94 6.51
CA MET A 11 17.41 16.75 5.30
C MET A 11 18.24 16.22 4.13
N ALA A 12 19.41 15.64 4.40
CA ALA A 12 20.21 14.96 3.37
C ALA A 12 19.43 13.79 2.74
N ASN A 13 18.79 12.95 3.56
CA ASN A 13 17.95 11.85 3.09
C ASN A 13 16.75 12.33 2.26
N ALA A 14 16.13 13.45 2.63
CA ALA A 14 15.00 14.02 1.91
C ALA A 14 15.38 14.53 0.51
N ILE A 15 16.53 15.21 0.38
CA ILE A 15 16.99 15.73 -0.90
C ILE A 15 17.42 14.60 -1.84
N GLU A 16 18.07 13.56 -1.33
CA GLU A 16 18.39 12.37 -2.13
C GLU A 16 17.14 11.61 -2.58
N LEU A 17 16.15 11.48 -1.71
CA LEU A 17 14.84 10.93 -2.05
C LEU A 17 14.14 11.70 -3.18
N LEU A 18 14.15 13.03 -3.09
CA LEU A 18 13.56 13.90 -4.11
C LEU A 18 14.33 13.82 -5.44
N LYS A 19 15.67 13.74 -5.39
CA LYS A 19 16.51 13.55 -6.59
C LYS A 19 16.27 12.20 -7.25
N ALA A 20 16.16 11.11 -6.47
CA ALA A 20 15.85 9.78 -6.99
C ALA A 20 14.44 9.71 -7.61
N ALA A 21 13.45 10.32 -6.94
CA ALA A 21 12.09 10.44 -7.44
C ALA A 21 12.02 11.25 -8.76
N ALA A 22 12.82 12.31 -8.88
CA ALA A 22 12.87 13.17 -10.08
C ALA A 22 13.57 12.50 -11.28
N THR A 23 14.56 11.64 -11.05
CA THR A 23 15.38 11.06 -12.14
C THR A 23 14.91 9.69 -12.62
N THR A 24 14.34 8.86 -11.75
CA THR A 24 13.88 7.50 -12.13
C THR A 24 12.37 7.31 -12.05
N GLY A 25 11.64 8.30 -11.50
CA GLY A 25 10.22 8.15 -11.17
C GLY A 25 9.97 7.11 -10.08
N VAL A 26 11.03 6.64 -9.42
CA VAL A 26 11.01 5.62 -8.36
C VAL A 26 11.89 6.12 -7.23
N ILE A 27 11.32 6.17 -6.03
CA ILE A 27 12.08 6.35 -4.80
C ILE A 27 12.94 5.09 -4.62
N VAL A 28 14.23 5.19 -4.94
CA VAL A 28 15.20 4.12 -4.73
C VAL A 28 15.27 3.85 -3.22
N GLY A 29 14.90 2.64 -2.79
CA GLY A 29 15.17 2.16 -1.43
C GLY A 29 13.98 1.63 -0.62
N GLN A 30 12.73 1.72 -1.09
CA GLN A 30 11.62 1.05 -0.39
C GLN A 30 11.48 -0.40 -0.84
N SER A 31 11.53 -1.34 0.11
CA SER A 31 11.28 -2.74 -0.19
C SER A 31 9.84 -2.92 -0.72
N PRO A 32 9.56 -3.95 -1.52
CA PRO A 32 8.20 -4.28 -1.94
C PRO A 32 7.18 -4.31 -0.80
N LEU A 33 7.62 -4.76 0.38
CA LEU A 33 6.83 -4.80 1.60
C LEU A 33 6.57 -3.40 2.14
N ASP A 34 7.57 -2.52 2.19
CA ASP A 34 7.39 -1.13 2.63
C ASP A 34 6.39 -0.37 1.76
N ILE A 35 6.48 -0.58 0.44
CA ILE A 35 5.52 0.00 -0.52
C ILE A 35 4.12 -0.54 -0.26
N PHE A 36 4.00 -1.83 0.04
CA PHE A 36 2.72 -2.45 0.36
C PHE A 36 2.14 -1.91 1.66
N TYR A 37 2.93 -1.81 2.73
CA TYR A 37 2.51 -1.23 4.00
C TYR A 37 2.16 0.24 3.89
N GLY A 38 2.88 1.01 3.07
CA GLY A 38 2.53 2.40 2.75
C GLY A 38 1.17 2.50 2.06
N LYS A 39 0.84 1.58 1.15
CA LYS A 39 -0.49 1.51 0.53
C LYS A 39 -1.56 1.09 1.53
N LEU A 40 -1.28 0.13 2.41
CA LEU A 40 -2.22 -0.29 3.44
C LEU A 40 -2.55 0.86 4.39
N ALA A 41 -1.54 1.60 4.85
CA ALA A 41 -1.74 2.80 5.67
C ALA A 41 -2.57 3.87 4.94
N ALA A 42 -2.31 4.08 3.64
CA ALA A 42 -3.12 4.97 2.83
C ALA A 42 -4.58 4.50 2.75
N GLN A 43 -4.86 3.20 2.59
CA GLN A 43 -6.23 2.69 2.57
C GLN A 43 -6.97 2.89 3.89
N ILE A 44 -6.28 2.71 5.02
CA ILE A 44 -6.85 3.00 6.35
C ILE A 44 -7.22 4.49 6.44
N LYS A 45 -6.31 5.37 6.02
CA LYS A 45 -6.59 6.82 5.99
C LYS A 45 -7.77 7.16 5.09
N LEU A 46 -7.83 6.57 3.89
CA LEU A 46 -8.93 6.78 2.96
C LEU A 46 -10.27 6.26 3.52
N ALA A 47 -10.27 5.14 4.27
CA ALA A 47 -11.47 4.66 4.96
C ALA A 47 -11.97 5.68 6.00
N GLY A 48 -11.05 6.30 6.76
CA GLY A 48 -11.36 7.40 7.66
C GLY A 48 -11.90 8.63 6.92
N GLU A 49 -11.28 9.03 5.81
CA GLU A 49 -11.75 10.17 5.01
C GLU A 49 -13.14 9.94 4.40
N VAL A 50 -13.45 8.70 3.98
CA VAL A 50 -14.80 8.34 3.51
C VAL A 50 -15.80 8.37 4.67
N LYS A 51 -15.38 8.01 5.89
CA LYS A 51 -16.20 8.12 7.10
C LYS A 51 -16.53 9.59 7.42
N ASP A 52 -15.58 10.48 7.20
CA ASP A 52 -15.76 11.94 7.31
C ASP A 52 -16.63 12.53 6.18
N GLY A 53 -17.22 11.70 5.32
CA GLY A 53 -18.11 12.12 4.24
C GLY A 53 -17.40 12.60 2.97
N LYS A 54 -16.07 12.48 2.89
CA LYS A 54 -15.35 12.85 1.67
C LYS A 54 -15.63 11.82 0.58
N GLN A 55 -16.09 12.28 -0.58
CA GLN A 55 -16.26 11.42 -1.75
C GLN A 55 -14.90 11.11 -2.38
N ILE A 56 -14.40 9.91 -2.12
CA ILE A 56 -13.17 9.40 -2.72
C ILE A 56 -13.53 8.46 -3.85
N ASN A 57 -13.57 8.97 -5.08
CA ASN A 57 -13.87 8.16 -6.25
C ASN A 57 -12.57 7.67 -6.90
N THR A 58 -11.91 6.70 -6.25
CA THR A 58 -10.72 6.07 -6.83
C THR A 58 -10.92 4.59 -7.05
N ARG A 59 -10.67 4.12 -8.29
CA ARG A 59 -10.57 2.68 -8.63
C ARG A 59 -9.44 1.96 -7.90
N SER A 60 -8.67 2.69 -7.11
CA SER A 60 -7.54 2.23 -6.30
C SER A 60 -7.95 1.86 -4.87
N LEU A 61 -9.20 2.14 -4.46
CA LEU A 61 -9.70 1.72 -3.17
C LEU A 61 -9.74 0.19 -3.08
N TRP A 62 -9.37 -0.29 -1.91
CA TRP A 62 -9.39 -1.72 -1.57
C TRP A 62 -10.71 -2.14 -0.95
N PHE A 63 -11.57 -1.18 -0.60
CA PHE A 63 -12.90 -1.44 -0.09
C PHE A 63 -13.94 -0.75 -0.96
N ARG A 64 -15.13 -1.35 -1.03
CA ARG A 64 -16.30 -0.76 -1.71
C ARG A 64 -17.55 -1.03 -0.90
N LYS A 65 -18.52 -0.13 -0.99
CA LYS A 65 -19.86 -0.36 -0.43
C LYS A 65 -20.57 -1.46 -1.22
N ASP A 66 -21.25 -2.33 -0.51
CA ASP A 66 -22.06 -3.44 -1.02
C ASP A 66 -23.44 -3.44 -0.35
N ALA A 67 -24.37 -4.25 -0.83
CA ALA A 67 -25.76 -4.27 -0.34
C ALA A 67 -25.89 -4.51 1.17
N GLN A 68 -24.92 -5.21 1.78
CA GLN A 68 -24.91 -5.60 3.19
C GLN A 68 -23.84 -4.88 4.02
N GLY A 69 -23.19 -3.84 3.48
CA GLY A 69 -22.11 -3.13 4.17
C GLY A 69 -20.96 -2.80 3.21
N TYR A 70 -19.78 -3.35 3.48
CA TYR A 70 -18.56 -3.12 2.71
C TYR A 70 -17.86 -4.44 2.38
N VAL A 71 -17.29 -4.51 1.18
CA VAL A 71 -16.40 -5.59 0.76
C VAL A 71 -14.99 -5.02 0.70
N VAL A 72 -14.06 -5.67 1.39
CA VAL A 72 -12.64 -5.32 1.48
C VAL A 72 -11.81 -6.38 0.76
N ARG A 73 -10.90 -5.92 -0.10
CA ARG A 73 -10.00 -6.71 -0.92
C ARG A 73 -8.58 -6.21 -0.72
N ILE A 74 -7.76 -7.02 -0.05
CA ILE A 74 -6.39 -6.63 0.29
C ILE A 74 -5.51 -6.67 -0.96
N GLY A 75 -4.96 -5.52 -1.32
CA GLY A 75 -4.16 -5.36 -2.54
C GLY A 75 -4.98 -5.38 -3.83
N ARG A 76 -4.32 -5.01 -4.93
CA ARG A 76 -4.97 -4.98 -6.26
C ARG A 76 -5.13 -6.39 -6.87
N ASN A 77 -4.28 -7.33 -6.48
CA ASN A 77 -4.32 -8.73 -6.93
C ASN A 77 -5.18 -9.62 -6.02
N ALA A 78 -5.78 -9.09 -4.94
CA ALA A 78 -6.53 -9.85 -3.94
C ALA A 78 -5.69 -10.99 -3.33
N PHE A 79 -4.90 -10.65 -2.31
CA PHE A 79 -4.13 -11.67 -1.59
C PHE A 79 -5.05 -12.60 -0.82
N GLU A 80 -4.72 -13.88 -0.81
CA GLU A 80 -5.42 -14.87 0.00
C GLU A 80 -4.85 -14.85 1.41
N ILE A 81 -5.66 -14.44 2.38
CA ILE A 81 -5.30 -14.39 3.79
C ILE A 81 -6.31 -15.25 4.52
N ALA A 82 -5.85 -16.24 5.28
CA ALA A 82 -6.70 -17.20 5.99
C ALA A 82 -7.75 -17.89 5.10
N GLY A 83 -7.38 -18.25 3.86
CA GLY A 83 -8.27 -18.95 2.92
C GLY A 83 -9.32 -18.05 2.25
N SER A 84 -9.23 -16.73 2.38
CA SER A 84 -10.15 -15.78 1.74
C SER A 84 -9.43 -14.60 1.08
N LYS A 85 -9.97 -14.15 -0.05
CA LYS A 85 -9.46 -13.00 -0.83
C LYS A 85 -10.35 -11.75 -0.71
N LEU A 86 -11.57 -11.95 -0.23
CA LEU A 86 -12.60 -10.91 -0.05
C LEU A 86 -13.14 -11.03 1.36
N PHE A 87 -13.08 -9.92 2.09
CA PHE A 87 -13.55 -9.81 3.46
C PHE A 87 -14.79 -8.92 3.49
N ARG A 88 -15.73 -9.20 4.38
CA ARG A 88 -16.92 -8.37 4.57
C ARG A 88 -16.78 -7.59 5.86
N ALA A 89 -17.22 -6.33 5.82
CA ALA A 89 -17.25 -5.42 6.94
C ALA A 89 -18.63 -4.76 6.99
N ALA A 90 -19.21 -4.60 8.18
CA ALA A 90 -20.54 -3.98 8.32
C ALA A 90 -20.50 -2.47 8.00
N ASP A 91 -19.42 -1.80 8.40
CA ASP A 91 -19.20 -0.36 8.29
C ASP A 91 -17.73 -0.04 8.03
N LEU A 92 -17.41 1.25 7.91
CA LEU A 92 -16.04 1.73 7.65
C LEU A 92 -15.09 1.50 8.83
N ASP A 93 -15.59 1.41 10.07
CA ASP A 93 -14.74 1.09 11.22
C ASP A 93 -14.30 -0.37 11.16
N ALA A 94 -15.22 -1.27 10.82
CA ALA A 94 -14.92 -2.67 10.53
C ALA A 94 -13.97 -2.82 9.32
N VAL A 95 -14.05 -1.94 8.31
CA VAL A 95 -13.06 -1.92 7.21
C VAL A 95 -11.65 -1.63 7.75
N VAL A 96 -11.51 -0.64 8.63
CA VAL A 96 -10.21 -0.32 9.26
C VAL A 96 -9.69 -1.49 10.09
N VAL A 97 -10.55 -2.16 10.85
CA VAL A 97 -10.20 -3.36 11.62
C VAL A 97 -9.70 -4.47 10.69
N VAL A 98 -10.40 -4.75 9.58
CA VAL A 98 -9.98 -5.77 8.60
C VAL A 98 -8.63 -5.41 7.97
N LEU A 99 -8.39 -4.14 7.64
CA LEU A 99 -7.11 -3.70 7.07
C LEU A 99 -5.95 -3.85 8.08
N ASN A 100 -6.19 -3.56 9.36
CA ASN A 100 -5.20 -3.77 10.43
C ASN A 100 -4.94 -5.26 10.68
N ALA A 101 -5.98 -6.09 10.74
CA ALA A 101 -5.84 -7.54 10.88
C ALA A 101 -5.06 -8.14 9.69
N ALA A 102 -5.31 -7.66 8.47
CA ALA A 102 -4.54 -8.06 7.30
C ALA A 102 -3.06 -7.67 7.41
N LYS A 103 -2.75 -6.49 7.96
CA LYS A 103 -1.37 -6.07 8.24
C LYS A 103 -0.68 -7.03 9.20
N GLU A 104 -1.32 -7.35 10.32
CA GLU A 104 -0.77 -8.25 11.34
C GLU A 104 -0.57 -9.67 10.78
N ALA A 105 -1.54 -10.19 10.04
CA ALA A 105 -1.43 -11.50 9.38
C ALA A 105 -0.26 -11.55 8.39
N ILE A 106 -0.06 -10.50 7.59
CA ILE A 106 1.07 -10.41 6.65
C ILE A 106 2.39 -10.28 7.41
N GLN A 107 2.44 -9.55 8.52
CA GLN A 107 3.64 -9.44 9.35
C GLN A 107 4.04 -10.77 9.99
N ALA A 108 3.06 -11.60 10.37
CA ALA A 108 3.30 -12.90 10.97
C ALA A 108 3.63 -14.01 9.96
N ASP A 109 3.19 -13.90 8.70
CA ASP A 109 3.39 -14.93 7.67
C ASP A 109 4.42 -14.53 6.60
N LYS A 110 5.58 -15.19 6.65
CA LYS A 110 6.65 -14.99 5.67
C LYS A 110 6.25 -15.35 4.24
N LYS A 111 5.37 -16.35 4.02
CA LYS A 111 4.91 -16.73 2.68
C LYS A 111 4.08 -15.61 2.05
N LEU A 112 3.25 -14.93 2.85
CA LEU A 112 2.51 -13.76 2.37
C LEU A 112 3.45 -12.60 2.02
N GLN A 113 4.50 -12.40 2.82
CA GLN A 113 5.51 -11.38 2.52
C GLN A 113 6.25 -11.68 1.21
N ASP A 114 6.67 -12.92 1.01
CA ASP A 114 7.35 -13.38 -0.20
C ASP A 114 6.43 -13.25 -1.42
N ALA A 115 5.13 -13.59 -1.29
CA ALA A 115 4.15 -13.41 -2.36
C ALA A 115 3.94 -11.93 -2.73
N ILE A 116 3.95 -11.03 -1.74
CA ILE A 116 3.87 -9.57 -1.99
C ILE A 116 5.13 -9.10 -2.74
N ALA A 117 6.31 -9.57 -2.33
CA ALA A 117 7.56 -9.24 -3.00
C ALA A 117 7.57 -9.73 -4.46
N LEU A 118 7.17 -10.99 -4.68
CA LEU A 118 7.07 -11.59 -6.01
C LEU A 118 6.12 -10.81 -6.91
N HIS A 119 4.90 -10.51 -6.47
CA HIS A 119 3.94 -9.76 -7.28
C HIS A 119 4.39 -8.32 -7.56
N SER A 120 5.17 -7.71 -6.67
CA SER A 120 5.76 -6.40 -6.91
C SER A 120 6.83 -6.46 -8.01
N LEU A 121 7.67 -7.50 -7.99
CA LEU A 121 8.67 -7.77 -9.03
C LEU A 121 8.00 -8.03 -10.38
N GLU A 122 7.03 -8.94 -10.45
CA GLU A 122 6.28 -9.24 -11.68
C GLU A 122 5.63 -7.98 -12.29
N ARG A 123 5.08 -7.11 -11.43
CA ARG A 123 4.51 -5.85 -11.88
C ARG A 123 5.57 -4.90 -12.42
N SER A 124 6.72 -4.81 -11.76
CA SER A 124 7.86 -3.99 -12.20
C SER A 124 8.38 -4.48 -13.55
N GLU A 125 8.54 -5.79 -13.74
CA GLU A 125 8.95 -6.39 -15.00
C GLU A 125 7.95 -6.14 -16.13
N ARG A 126 6.65 -6.30 -15.86
CA ARG A 126 5.59 -5.99 -16.83
C ARG A 126 5.61 -4.51 -17.23
N LEU A 127 5.84 -3.60 -16.30
CA LEU A 127 5.93 -2.16 -16.58
C LEU A 127 7.17 -1.82 -17.40
N LYS A 128 8.32 -2.46 -17.13
CA LYS A 128 9.54 -2.32 -17.96
C LYS A 128 9.30 -2.79 -19.39
N LYS A 129 8.70 -3.98 -19.56
CA LYS A 129 8.33 -4.53 -20.89
C LYS A 129 7.30 -3.65 -21.62
N GLY A 130 6.33 -3.10 -20.90
CA GLY A 130 5.33 -2.19 -21.46
C GLY A 130 5.89 -0.84 -21.92
N ARG A 131 6.86 -0.27 -21.17
CA ARG A 131 7.54 0.97 -21.54
C ARG A 131 8.48 0.80 -22.73
N ALA A 132 9.09 -0.38 -22.90
CA ALA A 132 9.96 -0.67 -24.03
C ALA A 132 9.22 -0.72 -25.38
N LYS A 133 7.91 -0.99 -25.38
CA LYS A 133 7.07 -0.98 -26.59
C LYS A 133 6.45 0.38 -26.93
N ALA A 134 6.56 1.36 -26.04
CA ALA A 134 5.98 2.70 -26.22
C ALA A 134 7.02 3.72 -26.75
N LYS A 135 8.15 3.23 -27.28
CA LYS A 135 9.22 4.04 -27.84
C LYS A 135 9.39 3.75 -29.32
#